data_AF-A0A2I4AK63-F1
#
_entry.id   AF-A0A2I4AK63-F1
#
_cell.length_a   1.000
_cell.length_b   1.000
_cell.length_c   1.000
_cell.angle_alpha   90.00
_cell.angle_beta   90.00
_cell.angle_gamma   90.00
#
_symmetry.space_group_name_H-M   'P 1'
#
loop_
_entity.id
_entity.type
_entity.pdbx_description
1 polymer ?
#
loop_
_entity_poly.entity_id
_entity_poly.type
_entity_poly.pdbx_seq_one_letter_code
_entity_poly.pdbx_strand_id
1 'polypeptide(L)'
;MEDSLCSSLAAAPEVSAMETANRAEPVAQEDKTKLLKAAFLQFCRNDLVGAQTVTDELFPADSDGEEEAELDSIVTQISLDLVDDYPASDPRWAESVPEESAGFPLTSLIIFHQLEDKMKAHDCFMNFLLQVGLLDRLSQVTVRSSAMATRLLLCEHAEKLQAAMVLKNFHSKQTELVHRAISMALQRSHTSVPPSLTAADVFFREVSQISSVFDCLLEEEERSLKENPVDSVQWAEVVLTVNNIIKDMLQAAGQYRETKASVYRPPENAPAEPEYIPWTAYGGVGGVRTIISRQHEIILRSVYPHADCELRSTLCEQLVALLDIYLGGYVAQLTSIQKQRPSGPLQERYNSLEMEYIQRRSELLTPLLELGQYQWVAALAEKYCDFDILVQMCEQTDNQNRLQHYMAKFADQNFADFVFRWYMEKGKRGKLLSQPAAQHQQLASFLQAHQHLSWLHHIHVHDYQSAHRTLYSQANAETR
;
A
#
# COMPACT_ATOMS: atom_id res chain seq x y z
N MET A 1 -21.24 -34.44 4.51
CA MET A 1 -22.38 -33.48 4.48
C MET A 1 -22.17 -32.60 3.26
N GLU A 2 -22.32 -33.19 2.07
CA GLU A 2 -21.89 -32.60 0.78
C GLU A 2 -23.03 -32.42 -0.23
N ASP A 3 -24.29 -32.65 0.15
CA ASP A 3 -25.40 -32.79 -0.83
C ASP A 3 -26.48 -31.69 -0.78
N SER A 4 -26.16 -30.45 -0.41
CA SER A 4 -27.20 -29.41 -0.25
C SER A 4 -27.15 -28.25 -1.27
N LEU A 5 -26.47 -28.41 -2.40
CA LEU A 5 -26.42 -27.39 -3.47
C LEU A 5 -27.08 -27.81 -4.79
N CYS A 6 -27.63 -29.04 -4.90
CA CYS A 6 -28.10 -29.58 -6.18
C CYS A 6 -29.63 -29.53 -6.44
N SER A 7 -30.47 -28.98 -5.57
CA SER A 7 -31.92 -29.24 -5.67
C SER A 7 -32.81 -28.18 -6.33
N SER A 8 -32.31 -27.01 -6.73
CA SER A 8 -33.24 -25.88 -6.99
C SER A 8 -33.45 -25.46 -8.45
N LEU A 9 -33.06 -26.26 -9.46
CA LEU A 9 -33.24 -25.86 -10.88
C LEU A 9 -33.74 -26.97 -11.83
N ALA A 10 -34.28 -28.09 -11.31
CA ALA A 10 -34.88 -29.11 -12.17
C ALA A 10 -36.32 -28.75 -12.59
N ALA A 11 -36.45 -27.90 -13.60
CA ALA A 11 -37.66 -27.81 -14.41
C ALA A 11 -37.30 -27.47 -15.86
N ALA A 12 -37.20 -28.49 -16.71
CA ALA A 12 -37.13 -28.33 -18.17
C ALA A 12 -38.37 -29.01 -18.80
N PRO A 13 -39.00 -28.43 -19.83
CA PRO A 13 -39.79 -29.19 -20.78
C PRO A 13 -38.94 -29.61 -21.99
N GLU A 14 -39.16 -30.83 -22.45
CA GLU A 14 -38.55 -31.45 -23.64
C GLU A 14 -38.92 -30.72 -24.95
N VAL A 15 -37.95 -30.48 -25.84
CA VAL A 15 -38.20 -30.31 -27.28
C VAL A 15 -37.07 -30.96 -28.10
N SER A 16 -37.48 -31.60 -29.19
CA SER A 16 -36.76 -32.53 -30.06
C SER A 16 -35.75 -31.91 -31.03
N ALA A 17 -34.68 -32.68 -31.26
CA ALA A 17 -33.99 -32.98 -32.51
C ALA A 17 -33.83 -31.92 -33.63
N MET A 18 -32.54 -31.75 -33.97
CA MET A 18 -31.97 -31.52 -35.30
C MET A 18 -32.05 -30.11 -35.88
N GLU A 19 -30.94 -29.37 -35.76
CA GLU A 19 -30.51 -28.45 -36.81
C GLU A 19 -28.98 -28.28 -36.81
N THR A 20 -28.48 -28.16 -38.03
CA THR A 20 -27.11 -28.19 -38.52
C THR A 20 -26.21 -27.06 -38.03
N ALA A 21 -24.90 -27.37 -38.02
CA ALA A 21 -23.77 -26.46 -37.93
C ALA A 21 -24.04 -25.06 -38.50
N ASN A 22 -23.98 -24.05 -37.64
CA ASN A 22 -23.91 -22.65 -38.04
C ASN A 22 -23.07 -21.88 -37.01
N ARG A 23 -22.06 -21.18 -37.54
CA ARG A 23 -21.41 -19.95 -37.04
C ARG A 23 -21.36 -19.76 -35.52
N ALA A 24 -20.13 -19.67 -34.98
CA ALA A 24 -19.85 -19.05 -33.70
C ALA A 24 -20.56 -17.68 -33.62
N GLU A 25 -21.69 -17.65 -32.93
CA GLU A 25 -22.33 -16.42 -32.49
C GLU A 25 -21.46 -15.83 -31.38
N PRO A 26 -21.33 -14.50 -31.28
CA PRO A 26 -20.61 -13.89 -30.17
C PRO A 26 -21.36 -14.22 -28.88
N VAL A 27 -20.84 -15.19 -28.12
CA VAL A 27 -21.36 -15.55 -26.80
C VAL A 27 -21.31 -14.29 -25.94
N ALA A 28 -22.45 -13.89 -25.40
CA ALA A 28 -22.55 -12.69 -24.56
C ALA A 28 -21.58 -12.79 -23.37
N GLN A 29 -21.01 -11.66 -22.95
CA GLN A 29 -20.02 -11.57 -21.86
C GLN A 29 -20.54 -12.19 -20.53
N GLU A 30 -21.86 -12.13 -20.29
CA GLU A 30 -22.51 -12.79 -19.15
C GLU A 30 -22.48 -14.32 -19.25
N ASP A 31 -22.61 -14.89 -20.45
CA ASP A 31 -22.59 -16.32 -20.66
C ASP A 31 -21.15 -16.87 -20.62
N LYS A 32 -20.17 -16.12 -21.13
CA LYS A 32 -18.74 -16.42 -20.94
C LYS A 32 -18.36 -16.44 -19.44
N THR A 33 -18.89 -15.49 -18.66
CA THR A 33 -18.67 -15.44 -17.20
C THR A 33 -19.25 -16.68 -16.50
N LYS A 34 -20.46 -17.11 -16.86
CA LYS A 34 -21.07 -18.34 -16.32
C LYS A 34 -20.29 -19.59 -16.71
N LEU A 35 -19.79 -19.67 -17.95
CA LEU A 35 -19.01 -20.79 -18.44
C LEU A 35 -17.64 -20.89 -17.75
N LEU A 36 -16.97 -19.76 -17.51
CA LEU A 36 -15.71 -19.77 -16.74
C LEU A 36 -15.95 -20.12 -15.26
N LYS A 37 -17.06 -19.67 -14.65
CA LYS A 37 -17.49 -20.12 -13.32
C LYS A 37 -17.76 -21.64 -13.30
N ALA A 38 -18.36 -22.20 -14.35
CA ALA A 38 -18.59 -23.63 -14.47
C ALA A 38 -17.26 -24.42 -14.60
N ALA A 39 -16.30 -23.92 -15.37
CA ALA A 39 -14.95 -24.48 -15.47
C ALA A 39 -14.23 -24.46 -14.11
N PHE A 40 -14.34 -23.35 -13.37
CA PHE A 40 -13.82 -23.25 -12.01
C PHE A 40 -14.47 -24.26 -11.05
N LEU A 41 -15.79 -24.47 -11.14
CA LEU A 41 -16.47 -25.50 -10.34
C LEU A 41 -16.05 -26.93 -10.71
N GLN A 42 -15.77 -27.20 -11.99
CA GLN A 42 -15.20 -28.48 -12.44
C GLN A 42 -13.80 -28.69 -11.87
N PHE A 43 -12.97 -27.64 -11.86
CA PHE A 43 -11.65 -27.66 -11.22
C PHE A 43 -11.74 -27.97 -9.72
N CYS A 44 -12.66 -27.32 -9.00
CA CYS A 44 -12.91 -27.60 -7.58
C CYS A 44 -13.39 -29.05 -7.32
N ARG A 45 -13.93 -29.73 -8.34
CA ARG A 45 -14.31 -31.16 -8.29
C ARG A 45 -13.16 -32.10 -8.69
N ASN A 46 -11.92 -31.59 -8.81
CA ASN A 46 -10.72 -32.29 -9.30
C ASN A 46 -10.77 -32.71 -10.78
N ASP A 47 -11.67 -32.14 -11.60
CA ASP A 47 -11.69 -32.37 -13.05
C ASP A 47 -10.86 -31.30 -13.78
N LEU A 48 -9.55 -31.48 -13.72
CA LEU A 48 -8.56 -30.59 -14.35
C LEU A 48 -8.66 -30.59 -15.88
N VAL A 49 -8.94 -31.74 -16.47
CA VAL A 49 -9.00 -31.91 -17.92
C VAL A 49 -10.27 -31.27 -18.47
N GLY A 50 -11.43 -31.48 -17.83
CA GLY A 50 -12.68 -30.81 -18.20
C GLY A 50 -12.56 -29.30 -18.11
N ALA A 51 -11.99 -28.79 -17.01
CA ALA A 51 -11.79 -27.37 -16.81
C ALA A 51 -10.85 -26.72 -17.84
N GLN A 52 -9.74 -27.39 -18.19
CA GLN A 52 -8.84 -26.96 -19.26
C GLN A 52 -9.54 -26.96 -20.63
N THR A 53 -10.29 -28.02 -20.95
CA THR A 53 -11.00 -28.12 -22.24
C THR A 53 -12.03 -26.99 -22.40
N VAL A 54 -12.84 -26.73 -21.37
CA VAL A 54 -13.82 -25.64 -21.40
C VAL A 54 -13.15 -24.28 -21.50
N THR A 55 -11.98 -24.10 -20.87
CA THR A 55 -11.23 -22.84 -20.91
C THR A 55 -10.54 -22.62 -22.25
N ASP A 56 -9.96 -23.66 -22.84
CA ASP A 56 -9.34 -23.64 -24.16
C ASP A 56 -10.38 -23.40 -25.27
N GLU A 57 -11.60 -23.91 -25.09
CA GLU A 57 -12.75 -23.64 -25.98
C GLU A 57 -13.26 -22.19 -25.86
N LEU A 58 -13.22 -21.60 -24.65
CA LEU A 58 -13.65 -20.22 -24.40
C LEU A 58 -12.62 -19.18 -24.83
N PHE A 59 -11.33 -19.49 -24.66
CA PHE A 59 -10.21 -18.60 -24.92
C PHE A 59 -9.12 -19.37 -25.68
N PRO A 60 -9.25 -19.55 -27.00
CA PRO A 60 -8.21 -20.20 -27.79
C PRO A 60 -6.88 -19.45 -27.69
N ALA A 61 -5.76 -20.16 -27.83
CA ALA A 61 -4.41 -19.59 -27.68
C ALA A 61 -4.02 -18.59 -28.79
N ASP A 62 -4.77 -18.57 -29.90
CA ASP A 62 -4.55 -17.71 -31.08
C ASP A 62 -5.47 -16.46 -31.09
N SER A 63 -6.06 -16.09 -29.94
CA SER A 63 -7.02 -14.99 -29.84
C SER A 63 -6.38 -13.59 -30.00
N ASP A 64 -7.00 -12.71 -30.79
CA ASP A 64 -6.62 -11.30 -30.93
C ASP A 64 -6.73 -10.55 -29.58
N GLY A 65 -5.98 -9.45 -29.40
CA GLY A 65 -5.89 -8.70 -28.13
C GLY A 65 -7.20 -8.10 -27.58
N GLU A 66 -8.30 -8.11 -28.33
CA GLU A 66 -9.63 -7.76 -27.83
C GLU A 66 -10.21 -8.85 -26.89
N GLU A 67 -9.93 -10.12 -27.16
CA GLU A 67 -10.37 -11.25 -26.32
C GLU A 67 -9.56 -11.35 -25.01
N GLU A 68 -8.32 -10.82 -24.99
CA GLU A 68 -7.49 -10.70 -23.77
C GLU A 68 -8.06 -9.66 -22.80
N ALA A 69 -8.56 -8.53 -23.31
CA ALA A 69 -9.25 -7.51 -22.50
C ALA A 69 -10.60 -8.02 -21.95
N GLU A 70 -11.31 -8.83 -22.73
CA GLU A 70 -12.52 -9.52 -22.25
C GLU A 70 -12.20 -10.54 -21.16
N LEU A 71 -11.14 -11.35 -21.32
CA LEU A 71 -10.66 -12.28 -20.31
C LEU A 71 -10.32 -11.54 -19.00
N ASP A 72 -9.58 -10.45 -19.09
CA ASP A 72 -9.22 -9.59 -17.95
C ASP A 72 -10.46 -9.06 -17.22
N SER A 73 -11.48 -8.62 -17.96
CA SER A 73 -12.76 -8.16 -17.39
C SER A 73 -13.53 -9.29 -16.70
N ILE A 74 -13.61 -10.47 -17.32
CA ILE A 74 -14.33 -11.62 -16.77
C ILE A 74 -13.63 -12.14 -15.50
N VAL A 75 -12.30 -12.29 -15.52
CA VAL A 75 -11.52 -12.73 -14.36
C VAL A 75 -11.64 -11.74 -13.21
N THR A 76 -11.63 -10.44 -13.51
CA THR A 76 -11.87 -9.38 -12.52
C THR A 76 -13.27 -9.47 -11.92
N GLN A 77 -14.30 -9.67 -12.76
CA GLN A 77 -15.67 -9.79 -12.29
C GLN A 77 -15.86 -11.03 -11.41
N ILE A 78 -15.29 -12.19 -11.79
CA ILE A 78 -15.35 -13.40 -10.95
C ILE A 78 -14.63 -13.18 -9.62
N SER A 79 -13.49 -12.50 -9.62
CA SER A 79 -12.78 -12.18 -8.38
C SER A 79 -13.56 -11.22 -7.49
N LEU A 80 -14.22 -10.20 -8.07
CA LEU A 80 -15.11 -9.30 -7.32
C LEU A 80 -16.31 -10.05 -6.76
N ASP A 81 -16.97 -10.87 -7.57
CA ASP A 81 -18.10 -11.69 -7.15
C ASP A 81 -17.70 -12.62 -6.00
N LEU A 82 -16.50 -13.18 -6.03
CA LEU A 82 -16.00 -14.07 -4.99
C LEU A 82 -15.69 -13.34 -3.68
N VAL A 83 -15.11 -12.15 -3.77
CA VAL A 83 -14.77 -11.32 -2.60
C VAL A 83 -16.03 -10.71 -1.98
N ASP A 84 -17.01 -10.33 -2.79
CA ASP A 84 -18.25 -9.70 -2.35
C ASP A 84 -19.43 -10.69 -2.24
N ASP A 85 -19.17 -12.00 -2.36
CA ASP A 85 -20.22 -13.04 -2.35
C ASP A 85 -20.99 -13.10 -1.03
N TYR A 86 -22.23 -13.55 -1.13
CA TYR A 86 -23.07 -13.89 0.00
C TYR A 86 -22.53 -15.16 0.69
N PRO A 87 -22.50 -15.21 2.02
CA PRO A 87 -22.13 -16.43 2.72
C PRO A 87 -23.19 -17.50 2.50
N ALA A 88 -22.91 -18.46 1.61
CA ALA A 88 -23.80 -19.61 1.37
C ALA A 88 -24.05 -20.46 2.63
N SER A 89 -23.12 -20.41 3.59
CA SER A 89 -23.19 -21.14 4.87
C SER A 89 -24.01 -20.44 5.95
N ASP A 90 -24.42 -19.18 5.76
CA ASP A 90 -25.19 -18.42 6.75
C ASP A 90 -26.68 -18.35 6.38
N PRO A 91 -27.55 -19.10 7.09
CA PRO A 91 -28.97 -19.14 6.78
C PRO A 91 -29.67 -17.80 6.97
N ARG A 92 -29.09 -16.82 7.70
CA ARG A 92 -29.67 -15.48 7.89
C ARG A 92 -29.76 -14.66 6.59
N TRP A 93 -29.01 -15.07 5.56
CA TRP A 93 -29.05 -14.47 4.23
C TRP A 93 -30.11 -15.09 3.31
N ALA A 94 -30.70 -16.22 3.70
CA ALA A 94 -31.90 -16.75 3.05
C ALA A 94 -33.11 -15.97 3.57
N GLU A 95 -33.95 -15.43 2.68
CA GLU A 95 -35.16 -14.64 2.99
C GLU A 95 -36.24 -15.41 3.80
N SER A 96 -35.94 -16.61 4.30
CA SER A 96 -36.88 -17.53 4.94
C SER A 96 -36.39 -18.02 6.31
N VAL A 97 -35.94 -17.13 7.19
CA VAL A 97 -35.70 -17.47 8.62
C VAL A 97 -36.67 -16.69 9.51
N PRO A 98 -37.56 -17.37 10.26
CA PRO A 98 -38.48 -16.74 11.21
C PRO A 98 -37.76 -15.95 12.31
N GLU A 99 -38.38 -14.84 12.74
CA GLU A 99 -37.86 -13.75 13.58
C GLU A 99 -37.34 -14.10 15.01
N GLU A 100 -37.21 -15.36 15.39
CA GLU A 100 -36.89 -15.74 16.77
C GLU A 100 -35.50 -16.37 16.92
N SER A 101 -34.46 -15.53 16.99
CA SER A 101 -33.29 -15.81 17.85
C SER A 101 -32.45 -14.55 18.07
N ALA A 102 -32.93 -13.71 18.98
CA ALA A 102 -32.13 -12.65 19.57
C ALA A 102 -30.88 -13.22 20.28
N GLY A 103 -29.71 -12.75 19.86
CA GLY A 103 -28.49 -12.69 20.68
C GLY A 103 -27.70 -13.99 20.84
N PHE A 104 -26.71 -14.23 19.97
CA PHE A 104 -25.60 -15.13 20.29
C PHE A 104 -24.25 -14.61 19.78
N PRO A 105 -23.15 -14.79 20.54
CA PRO A 105 -21.77 -14.49 20.14
C PRO A 105 -21.25 -15.30 18.93
N LEU A 106 -22.08 -16.20 18.38
CA LEU A 106 -21.83 -17.00 17.19
C LEU A 106 -21.70 -16.16 15.91
N THR A 107 -22.34 -14.99 15.83
CA THR A 107 -22.27 -14.09 14.66
C THR A 107 -20.84 -13.65 14.36
N SER A 108 -20.05 -13.37 15.40
CA SER A 108 -18.66 -12.98 15.26
C SER A 108 -17.75 -14.12 14.76
N LEU A 109 -18.04 -15.38 15.09
CA LEU A 109 -17.28 -16.53 14.58
C LEU A 109 -17.67 -16.84 13.14
N ILE A 110 -18.95 -16.68 12.79
CA ILE A 110 -19.48 -16.90 11.44
C ILE A 110 -18.83 -15.95 10.43
N ILE A 111 -18.75 -14.64 10.74
CA ILE A 111 -18.12 -13.65 9.83
C ILE A 111 -16.63 -13.96 9.61
N PHE A 112 -15.92 -14.41 10.64
CA PHE A 112 -14.49 -14.73 10.48
C PHE A 112 -14.28 -15.96 9.61
N HIS A 113 -15.05 -17.03 9.87
CA HIS A 113 -14.97 -18.22 9.05
C HIS A 113 -15.38 -17.92 7.59
N GLN A 114 -16.37 -17.05 7.39
CA GLN A 114 -16.73 -16.54 6.07
C GLN A 114 -15.55 -15.85 5.37
N LEU A 115 -14.83 -14.95 6.06
CA LEU A 115 -13.67 -14.28 5.47
C LEU A 115 -12.52 -15.27 5.18
N GLU A 116 -12.30 -16.26 6.05
CA GLU A 116 -11.34 -17.33 5.81
C GLU A 116 -11.73 -18.19 4.60
N ASP A 117 -13.00 -18.53 4.45
CA ASP A 117 -13.48 -19.33 3.33
C ASP A 117 -13.42 -18.55 2.02
N LYS A 118 -13.70 -17.24 2.03
CA LYS A 118 -13.44 -16.34 0.89
C LYS A 118 -11.96 -16.31 0.52
N MET A 119 -11.05 -16.24 1.49
CA MET A 119 -9.61 -16.32 1.24
C MET A 119 -9.20 -17.66 0.62
N LYS A 120 -9.70 -18.78 1.14
CA LYS A 120 -9.44 -20.11 0.55
C LYS A 120 -9.99 -20.22 -0.85
N ALA A 121 -11.19 -19.69 -1.11
CA ALA A 121 -11.78 -19.71 -2.42
C ALA A 121 -10.95 -18.87 -3.41
N HIS A 122 -10.44 -17.71 -2.98
CA HIS A 122 -9.53 -16.89 -3.79
C HIS A 122 -8.21 -17.63 -4.06
N ASP A 123 -7.63 -18.30 -3.07
CA ASP A 123 -6.44 -19.14 -3.27
C ASP A 123 -6.71 -20.30 -4.25
N CYS A 124 -7.88 -20.95 -4.18
CA CYS A 124 -8.31 -21.96 -5.15
C CYS A 124 -8.47 -21.39 -6.55
N PHE A 125 -9.05 -20.18 -6.68
CA PHE A 125 -9.18 -19.48 -7.95
C PHE A 125 -7.82 -19.11 -8.54
N MET A 126 -6.88 -18.64 -7.73
CA MET A 126 -5.51 -18.38 -8.16
C MET A 126 -4.80 -19.66 -8.61
N ASN A 127 -4.99 -20.79 -7.90
CA ASN A 127 -4.44 -22.08 -8.30
C ASN A 127 -5.06 -22.57 -9.63
N PHE A 128 -6.36 -22.35 -9.84
CA PHE A 128 -7.02 -22.61 -11.11
C PHE A 128 -6.39 -21.80 -12.25
N LEU A 129 -6.27 -20.47 -12.08
CA LEU A 129 -5.67 -19.59 -13.10
C LEU A 129 -4.22 -19.97 -13.43
N LEU A 130 -3.44 -20.39 -12.43
CA LEU A 130 -2.07 -20.87 -12.60
C LEU A 130 -2.00 -22.21 -13.35
N GLN A 131 -2.82 -23.19 -12.96
CA GLN A 131 -2.77 -24.54 -13.54
C GLN A 131 -3.35 -24.61 -14.96
N VAL A 132 -4.27 -23.71 -15.29
CA VAL A 132 -4.82 -23.57 -16.65
C VAL A 132 -3.96 -22.63 -17.51
N GLY A 133 -2.97 -21.94 -16.94
CA GLY A 133 -2.08 -21.05 -17.69
C GLY A 133 -2.74 -19.74 -18.13
N LEU A 134 -3.92 -19.41 -17.58
CA LEU A 134 -4.60 -18.14 -17.85
C LEU A 134 -3.90 -16.95 -17.21
N LEU A 135 -3.18 -17.15 -16.10
CA LEU A 135 -2.52 -16.06 -15.39
C LEU A 135 -1.48 -15.34 -16.25
N ASP A 136 -0.78 -16.08 -17.13
CA ASP A 136 0.25 -15.53 -18.01
C ASP A 136 -0.33 -14.73 -19.19
N ARG A 137 -1.62 -14.91 -19.48
CA ARG A 137 -2.36 -14.21 -20.55
C ARG A 137 -3.06 -12.94 -20.07
N LEU A 138 -3.05 -12.68 -18.76
CA LEU A 138 -3.68 -11.48 -18.20
C LEU A 138 -2.84 -10.24 -18.54
N SER A 139 -3.51 -9.18 -18.99
CA SER A 139 -2.85 -7.95 -19.42
C SER A 139 -3.08 -6.82 -18.39
N GLN A 140 -4.11 -6.01 -18.57
CA GLN A 140 -4.34 -4.78 -17.80
C GLN A 140 -5.83 -4.49 -17.67
N VAL A 141 -6.24 -4.01 -16.50
CA VAL A 141 -7.58 -3.52 -16.21
C VAL A 141 -7.49 -2.08 -15.71
N THR A 142 -8.46 -1.26 -16.10
CA THR A 142 -8.59 0.10 -15.56
C THR A 142 -9.21 0.05 -14.17
N VAL A 143 -8.41 0.34 -13.14
CA VAL A 143 -8.84 0.41 -11.74
C VAL A 143 -8.63 1.83 -11.25
N ARG A 144 -9.68 2.45 -10.69
CA ARG A 144 -9.63 3.83 -10.15
C ARG A 144 -9.07 4.86 -11.15
N SER A 145 -9.51 4.82 -12.40
CA SER A 145 -9.05 5.68 -13.52
C SER A 145 -7.59 5.52 -13.97
N SER A 146 -6.87 4.52 -13.45
CA SER A 146 -5.50 4.16 -13.88
C SER A 146 -5.45 2.73 -14.40
N ALA A 147 -4.64 2.46 -15.42
CA ALA A 147 -4.37 1.09 -15.87
C ALA A 147 -3.53 0.35 -14.82
N MET A 148 -3.91 -0.88 -14.49
CA MET A 148 -3.26 -1.73 -13.52
C MET A 148 -3.21 -3.16 -14.06
N ALA A 149 -2.11 -3.89 -13.85
CA ALA A 149 -2.06 -5.30 -14.24
C ALA A 149 -3.12 -6.11 -13.48
N THR A 150 -3.91 -6.92 -14.18
CA THR A 150 -5.03 -7.70 -13.60
C THR A 150 -4.56 -8.60 -12.47
N ARG A 151 -3.37 -9.22 -12.60
CA ARG A 151 -2.72 -10.01 -11.55
C ARG A 151 -2.54 -9.24 -10.23
N LEU A 152 -2.23 -7.95 -10.31
CA LEU A 152 -2.02 -7.10 -9.13
C LEU A 152 -3.34 -6.69 -8.50
N LEU A 153 -4.41 -6.54 -9.28
CA LEU A 153 -5.76 -6.34 -8.78
C LEU A 153 -6.26 -7.57 -7.98
N LEU A 154 -6.00 -8.78 -8.49
CA LEU A 154 -6.29 -10.02 -7.74
C LEU A 154 -5.53 -10.06 -6.41
N CYS A 155 -4.29 -9.58 -6.38
CA CYS A 155 -3.53 -9.39 -5.15
C CYS A 155 -4.19 -8.35 -4.23
N GLU A 156 -4.68 -7.22 -4.74
CA GLU A 156 -5.41 -6.23 -3.91
C GLU A 156 -6.65 -6.82 -3.25
N HIS A 157 -7.40 -7.68 -3.96
CA HIS A 157 -8.58 -8.34 -3.41
C HIS A 157 -8.22 -9.25 -2.22
N ALA A 158 -7.16 -10.04 -2.34
CA ALA A 158 -6.66 -10.84 -1.23
C ALA A 158 -6.10 -9.97 -0.08
N GLU A 159 -5.40 -8.88 -0.39
CA GLU A 159 -4.93 -7.93 0.62
C GLU A 159 -6.09 -7.31 1.42
N LYS A 160 -7.18 -6.95 0.75
CA LYS A 160 -8.39 -6.42 1.41
C LYS A 160 -9.07 -7.47 2.28
N LEU A 161 -9.12 -8.73 1.85
CA LEU A 161 -9.63 -9.83 2.68
C LEU A 161 -8.77 -10.04 3.93
N GLN A 162 -7.43 -9.96 3.82
CA GLN A 162 -6.54 -10.00 4.98
C GLN A 162 -6.78 -8.82 5.93
N ALA A 163 -6.90 -7.61 5.40
CA ALA A 163 -7.24 -6.42 6.19
C ALA A 163 -8.61 -6.57 6.87
N ALA A 164 -9.59 -7.20 6.21
CA ALA A 164 -10.92 -7.47 6.76
C ALA A 164 -10.88 -8.40 7.97
N MET A 165 -10.09 -9.48 7.89
CA MET A 165 -9.93 -10.40 9.00
C MET A 165 -9.32 -9.71 10.23
N VAL A 166 -8.36 -8.80 10.02
CA VAL A 166 -7.79 -7.98 11.10
C VAL A 166 -8.84 -7.03 11.68
N LEU A 167 -9.58 -6.30 10.85
CA LEU A 167 -10.65 -5.40 11.31
C LEU A 167 -11.69 -6.14 12.14
N LYS A 168 -12.08 -7.35 11.72
CA LYS A 168 -13.00 -8.19 12.49
C LYS A 168 -12.43 -8.54 13.86
N ASN A 169 -11.13 -8.87 13.94
CA ASN A 169 -10.50 -9.18 15.22
C ASN A 169 -10.55 -7.98 16.16
N PHE A 170 -10.43 -6.75 15.64
CA PHE A 170 -10.65 -5.54 16.42
C PHE A 170 -12.12 -5.30 16.78
N HIS A 171 -13.06 -5.58 15.88
CA HIS A 171 -14.49 -5.54 16.18
C HIS A 171 -14.85 -6.44 17.37
N SER A 172 -14.18 -7.58 17.54
CA SER A 172 -14.40 -8.47 18.70
C SER A 172 -13.89 -7.92 20.04
N LYS A 173 -12.90 -7.01 19.99
CA LYS A 173 -12.26 -6.41 21.18
C LYS A 173 -12.88 -5.06 21.53
N GLN A 174 -13.26 -4.28 20.52
CA GLN A 174 -13.74 -2.90 20.64
C GLN A 174 -14.98 -2.66 19.77
N THR A 175 -16.05 -3.34 20.15
CA THR A 175 -17.30 -3.37 19.40
C THR A 175 -17.88 -1.98 19.15
N GLU A 176 -17.91 -1.12 20.17
CA GLU A 176 -18.60 0.18 20.09
C GLU A 176 -18.00 1.14 19.06
N LEU A 177 -16.67 1.30 19.06
CA LEU A 177 -15.97 2.22 18.14
C LEU A 177 -16.08 1.72 16.70
N VAL A 178 -15.80 0.43 16.49
CA VAL A 178 -15.83 -0.17 15.15
C VAL A 178 -17.26 -0.22 14.61
N HIS A 179 -18.26 -0.49 15.44
CA HIS A 179 -19.67 -0.51 15.03
C HIS A 179 -20.16 0.87 14.55
N ARG A 180 -19.76 1.96 15.22
CA ARG A 180 -20.10 3.32 14.78
C ARG A 180 -19.44 3.67 13.45
N ALA A 181 -18.16 3.36 13.29
CA ALA A 181 -17.44 3.58 12.04
C ALA A 181 -18.06 2.79 10.87
N ILE A 182 -18.41 1.52 11.09
CA ILE A 182 -19.10 0.67 10.09
C ILE A 182 -20.48 1.24 9.74
N SER A 183 -21.25 1.68 10.75
CA SER A 183 -22.57 2.25 10.52
C SER A 183 -22.50 3.54 9.69
N MET A 184 -21.51 4.39 9.95
CA MET A 184 -21.25 5.59 9.14
C MET A 184 -20.85 5.26 7.71
N ALA A 185 -19.99 4.24 7.51
CA ALA A 185 -19.59 3.80 6.18
C ALA A 185 -20.79 3.31 5.37
N LEU A 186 -21.68 2.52 5.99
CA LEU A 186 -22.90 2.04 5.34
C LEU A 186 -23.87 3.17 4.98
N GLN A 187 -24.06 4.15 5.87
CA GLN A 187 -24.89 5.33 5.58
C GLN A 187 -24.38 6.12 4.37
N ARG A 188 -23.06 6.24 4.20
CA ARG A 188 -22.44 6.90 3.03
C ARG A 188 -22.59 6.11 1.75
N SER A 189 -22.54 4.78 1.84
CA SER A 189 -22.78 3.88 0.69
C SER A 189 -24.25 3.79 0.27
N HIS A 190 -25.18 4.38 1.04
CA HIS A 190 -26.63 4.25 0.87
C HIS A 190 -27.16 2.81 0.90
N THR A 191 -26.40 1.88 1.49
CA THR A 191 -26.78 0.47 1.59
C THR A 191 -27.78 0.27 2.73
N SER A 192 -28.96 -0.27 2.41
CA SER A 192 -29.95 -0.60 3.42
C SER A 192 -29.50 -1.83 4.21
N VAL A 193 -29.59 -1.76 5.53
CA VAL A 193 -29.35 -2.90 6.42
C VAL A 193 -30.69 -3.63 6.61
N PRO A 194 -30.82 -4.89 6.16
CA PRO A 194 -32.02 -5.68 6.42
C PRO A 194 -32.22 -5.86 7.94
N PRO A 195 -33.46 -5.89 8.45
CA PRO A 195 -33.73 -6.02 9.89
C PRO A 195 -33.26 -7.36 10.49
N SER A 196 -32.99 -8.37 9.65
CA SER A 196 -32.45 -9.68 10.06
C SER A 196 -30.92 -9.73 10.21
N LEU A 197 -30.21 -8.70 9.75
CA LEU A 197 -28.74 -8.66 9.70
C LEU A 197 -28.18 -7.48 10.49
N THR A 198 -26.95 -7.61 10.97
CA THR A 198 -26.24 -6.49 11.59
C THR A 198 -25.54 -5.65 10.52
N ALA A 199 -25.29 -4.37 10.84
CA ALA A 199 -24.44 -3.50 10.02
C ALA A 199 -23.07 -4.14 9.71
N ALA A 200 -22.48 -4.86 10.68
CA ALA A 200 -21.23 -5.58 10.44
C ALA A 200 -21.38 -6.69 9.38
N ASP A 201 -22.46 -7.46 9.39
CA ASP A 201 -22.69 -8.53 8.40
C ASP A 201 -22.75 -7.96 6.96
N VAL A 202 -23.41 -6.81 6.78
CA VAL A 202 -23.52 -6.16 5.46
C VAL A 202 -22.19 -5.53 5.02
N PHE A 203 -21.42 -4.97 5.96
CA PHE A 203 -20.14 -4.36 5.65
C PHE A 203 -19.06 -5.39 5.31
N PHE A 204 -18.97 -6.48 6.06
CA PHE A 204 -18.02 -7.57 5.77
C PHE A 204 -18.44 -8.42 4.56
N ARG A 205 -19.63 -8.20 3.99
CA ARG A 205 -19.99 -8.71 2.67
C ARG A 205 -19.13 -8.03 1.60
N GLU A 206 -19.15 -6.70 1.55
CA GLU A 206 -18.49 -5.88 0.52
C GLU A 206 -17.04 -5.56 0.90
N VAL A 207 -16.19 -6.58 0.94
CA VAL A 207 -14.78 -6.44 1.29
C VAL A 207 -14.04 -5.55 0.28
N SER A 208 -14.55 -5.42 -0.95
CA SER A 208 -14.03 -4.48 -1.93
C SER A 208 -14.03 -3.01 -1.43
N GLN A 209 -14.97 -2.63 -0.55
CA GLN A 209 -15.15 -1.27 -0.03
C GLN A 209 -14.48 -1.02 1.33
N ILE A 210 -13.62 -1.93 1.79
CA ILE A 210 -13.11 -1.85 3.17
C ILE A 210 -12.29 -0.59 3.48
N SER A 211 -11.71 0.03 2.45
CA SER A 211 -10.99 1.30 2.57
C SER A 211 -11.86 2.45 3.07
N SER A 212 -13.19 2.39 2.86
CA SER A 212 -14.12 3.44 3.28
C SER A 212 -14.22 3.58 4.80
N VAL A 213 -13.93 2.51 5.56
CA VAL A 213 -14.00 2.55 7.03
C VAL A 213 -12.91 3.41 7.64
N PHE A 214 -11.77 3.58 6.98
CA PHE A 214 -10.69 4.40 7.51
C PHE A 214 -11.09 5.86 7.69
N ASP A 215 -11.78 6.46 6.72
CA ASP A 215 -12.29 7.84 6.85
C ASP A 215 -13.29 7.95 8.00
N CYS A 216 -14.16 6.95 8.15
CA CYS A 216 -15.13 6.92 9.25
C CYS A 216 -14.47 6.75 10.62
N LEU A 217 -13.41 5.95 10.73
CA LEU A 217 -12.63 5.80 11.96
C LEU A 217 -11.98 7.13 12.38
N LEU A 218 -11.40 7.87 11.44
CA LEU A 218 -10.80 9.17 11.73
C LEU A 218 -11.83 10.21 12.16
N GLU A 219 -13.03 10.18 11.59
CA GLU A 219 -14.12 11.08 12.01
C GLU A 219 -14.66 10.75 13.39
N GLU A 220 -14.78 9.46 13.74
CA GLU A 220 -15.11 9.03 15.10
C GLU A 220 -14.01 9.43 16.10
N GLU A 221 -12.74 9.30 15.71
CA GLU A 221 -11.61 9.77 16.52
C GLU A 221 -11.72 11.26 16.79
N GLU A 222 -11.85 12.09 15.75
CA GLU A 222 -11.99 13.54 15.91
C GLU A 222 -13.22 13.95 16.72
N ARG A 223 -14.33 13.21 16.61
CA ARG A 223 -15.54 13.44 17.41
C ARG A 223 -15.26 13.11 18.88
N SER A 224 -14.71 11.93 19.15
CA SER A 224 -14.37 11.48 20.49
C SER A 224 -13.34 12.40 21.16
N LEU A 225 -12.37 12.90 20.41
CA LEU A 225 -11.37 13.87 20.88
C LEU A 225 -11.99 15.21 21.30
N LYS A 226 -13.12 15.61 20.71
CA LYS A 226 -13.86 16.85 21.06
C LYS A 226 -14.80 16.65 22.24
N GLU A 227 -15.38 15.46 22.37
CA GLU A 227 -16.37 15.14 23.39
C GLU A 227 -15.72 14.79 24.74
N ASN A 228 -14.56 14.12 24.72
CA ASN A 228 -13.87 13.67 25.91
C ASN A 228 -12.83 14.69 26.41
N PRO A 229 -12.66 14.83 27.74
CA PRO A 229 -11.61 15.69 28.28
C PRO A 229 -10.23 15.10 27.99
N VAL A 230 -9.29 16.00 27.72
CA VAL A 230 -7.93 15.71 27.22
C VAL A 230 -7.12 14.76 28.13
N ASP A 231 -7.39 14.75 29.44
CA ASP A 231 -6.69 13.90 30.40
C ASP A 231 -7.43 12.58 30.71
N SER A 232 -8.50 12.26 29.97
CA SER A 232 -9.22 11.00 30.19
C SER A 232 -8.53 9.81 29.55
N VAL A 233 -8.61 8.66 30.22
CA VAL A 233 -8.13 7.37 29.68
C VAL A 233 -8.82 7.03 28.36
N GLN A 234 -10.11 7.33 28.24
CA GLN A 234 -10.90 7.10 27.03
C GLN A 234 -10.42 7.93 25.84
N TRP A 235 -9.97 9.18 26.09
CA TRP A 235 -9.41 10.04 25.05
C TRP A 235 -8.14 9.44 24.46
N ALA A 236 -7.21 8.95 25.30
CA ALA A 236 -5.98 8.32 24.84
C ALA A 236 -6.23 6.94 24.20
N GLU A 237 -7.13 6.14 24.77
CA GLU A 237 -7.45 4.79 24.29
C GLU A 237 -8.06 4.80 22.88
N VAL A 238 -8.94 5.76 22.58
CA VAL A 238 -9.57 5.89 21.26
C VAL A 238 -8.53 6.17 20.18
N VAL A 239 -7.61 7.11 20.41
CA VAL A 239 -6.52 7.43 19.46
C VAL A 239 -5.62 6.22 19.24
N LEU A 240 -5.15 5.60 20.33
CA LEU A 240 -4.28 4.43 20.25
C LEU A 240 -4.94 3.28 19.51
N THR A 241 -6.25 3.10 19.70
CA THR A 241 -7.02 2.07 19.01
C THR A 241 -7.12 2.36 17.54
N VAL A 242 -7.58 3.55 17.15
CA VAL A 242 -7.78 3.89 15.73
C VAL A 242 -6.45 3.75 14.98
N ASN A 243 -5.36 4.22 15.58
CA ASN A 243 -4.01 4.02 15.05
C ASN A 243 -3.65 2.54 14.89
N ASN A 244 -3.90 1.71 15.90
CA ASN A 244 -3.62 0.27 15.81
C ASN A 244 -4.48 -0.42 14.74
N ILE A 245 -5.76 -0.07 14.61
CA ILE A 245 -6.64 -0.64 13.57
C ILE A 245 -6.09 -0.30 12.19
N ILE A 246 -5.81 0.98 11.92
CA ILE A 246 -5.28 1.42 10.61
C ILE A 246 -3.93 0.77 10.35
N LYS A 247 -3.02 0.79 11.33
CA LYS A 247 -1.68 0.21 11.22
C LYS A 247 -1.75 -1.30 10.93
N ASP A 248 -2.46 -2.07 11.75
CA ASP A 248 -2.46 -3.53 11.65
C ASP A 248 -3.18 -4.02 10.39
N MET A 249 -4.24 -3.33 9.95
CA MET A 249 -4.91 -3.63 8.67
C MET A 249 -3.97 -3.43 7.48
N LEU A 250 -3.25 -2.30 7.44
CA LEU A 250 -2.33 -1.99 6.35
C LEU A 250 -1.07 -2.86 6.39
N GLN A 251 -0.57 -3.20 7.58
CA GLN A 251 0.56 -4.12 7.74
C GLN A 251 0.21 -5.53 7.29
N ALA A 252 -0.99 -6.03 7.62
CA ALA A 252 -1.44 -7.35 7.16
C ALA A 252 -1.53 -7.42 5.62
N ALA A 253 -2.04 -6.36 4.99
CA ALA A 253 -2.04 -6.24 3.53
C ALA A 253 -0.60 -6.25 2.95
N GLY A 254 0.32 -5.48 3.54
CA GLY A 254 1.72 -5.45 3.12
C GLY A 254 2.44 -6.80 3.28
N GLN A 255 2.25 -7.47 4.42
CA GLN A 255 2.84 -8.79 4.69
C GLN A 255 2.34 -9.87 3.73
N TYR A 256 1.05 -9.83 3.38
CA TYR A 256 0.49 -10.74 2.38
C TYR A 256 1.15 -10.52 1.02
N ARG A 257 1.29 -9.26 0.59
CA ARG A 257 1.97 -8.89 -0.66
C ARG A 257 3.39 -9.43 -0.72
N GLU A 258 4.16 -9.27 0.35
CA GLU A 258 5.55 -9.76 0.43
C GLU A 258 5.62 -11.29 0.40
N THR A 259 4.76 -11.97 1.17
CA THR A 259 4.74 -13.44 1.29
C THR A 259 4.33 -14.11 -0.02
N LYS A 260 3.38 -13.52 -0.74
CA LYS A 260 2.81 -14.07 -1.98
C LYS A 260 3.36 -13.41 -3.25
N ALA A 261 4.39 -12.57 -3.15
CA ALA A 261 4.98 -11.85 -4.28
C ALA A 261 5.42 -12.76 -5.45
N SER A 262 5.81 -14.01 -5.15
CA SER A 262 6.19 -15.01 -6.17
C SER A 262 5.01 -15.48 -7.01
N VAL A 263 3.83 -15.63 -6.41
CA VAL A 263 2.60 -16.13 -7.05
C VAL A 263 2.09 -15.15 -8.08
N TYR A 264 2.23 -13.86 -7.79
CA TYR A 264 1.75 -12.79 -8.65
C TYR A 264 2.84 -12.23 -9.55
N ARG A 265 4.02 -12.85 -9.71
CA ARG A 265 5.12 -12.28 -10.52
C ARG A 265 4.71 -12.16 -12.00
N PRO A 266 5.11 -11.09 -12.73
CA PRO A 266 4.92 -11.05 -14.17
C PRO A 266 5.63 -12.21 -14.89
N PRO A 267 5.09 -12.67 -16.04
CA PRO A 267 5.82 -13.60 -16.91
C PRO A 267 7.15 -12.98 -17.38
N GLU A 268 8.19 -13.80 -17.54
CA GLU A 268 9.54 -13.34 -17.92
C GLU A 268 9.60 -12.61 -19.28
N ASN A 269 8.59 -12.81 -20.15
CA ASN A 269 8.48 -12.22 -21.48
C ASN A 269 7.32 -11.22 -21.63
N ALA A 270 6.70 -10.77 -20.54
CA ALA A 270 5.56 -9.86 -20.58
C ALA A 270 5.93 -8.44 -21.07
N PRO A 271 5.01 -7.72 -21.73
CA PRO A 271 5.22 -6.31 -22.06
C PRO A 271 5.41 -5.46 -20.80
N ALA A 272 5.93 -4.23 -20.99
CA ALA A 272 6.10 -3.29 -19.89
C ALA A 272 4.76 -3.04 -19.18
N GLU A 273 4.70 -3.43 -17.92
CA GLU A 273 3.51 -3.30 -17.09
C GLU A 273 3.20 -1.84 -16.79
N PRO A 274 1.93 -1.46 -16.57
CA PRO A 274 1.56 -0.08 -16.28
C PRO A 274 2.04 0.35 -14.89
N GLU A 275 1.94 1.65 -14.59
CA GLU A 275 2.27 2.22 -13.28
C GLU A 275 1.49 1.48 -12.17
N TYR A 276 2.22 0.89 -11.21
CA TYR A 276 1.60 0.17 -10.11
C TYR A 276 1.40 1.09 -8.91
N ILE A 277 0.14 1.38 -8.62
CA ILE A 277 -0.28 2.11 -7.42
C ILE A 277 -1.08 1.15 -6.55
N PRO A 278 -0.51 0.59 -5.47
CA PRO A 278 -1.26 -0.26 -4.58
C PRO A 278 -2.36 0.55 -3.88
N TRP A 279 -3.48 -0.10 -3.54
CA TRP A 279 -4.56 0.54 -2.78
C TRP A 279 -4.09 1.14 -1.44
N THR A 280 -3.09 0.53 -0.79
CA THR A 280 -2.41 1.05 0.41
C THR A 280 -1.66 2.36 0.18
N ALA A 281 -1.42 2.75 -1.07
CA ALA A 281 -0.74 3.98 -1.47
C ALA A 281 -1.62 4.89 -2.35
N TYR A 282 -2.93 4.62 -2.44
CA TYR A 282 -3.83 5.46 -3.22
C TYR A 282 -3.96 6.85 -2.58
N GLY A 283 -3.82 7.90 -3.39
CA GLY A 283 -3.81 9.30 -2.96
C GLY A 283 -5.06 10.11 -3.29
N GLY A 284 -6.10 9.50 -3.89
CA GLY A 284 -7.37 10.18 -4.12
C GLY A 284 -8.17 10.42 -2.84
N VAL A 285 -9.36 11.02 -2.96
CA VAL A 285 -10.28 11.23 -1.83
C VAL A 285 -10.65 9.89 -1.19
N GLY A 286 -10.47 9.78 0.13
CA GLY A 286 -10.62 8.52 0.88
C GLY A 286 -9.52 7.49 0.61
N GLY A 287 -8.42 7.93 0.01
CA GLY A 287 -7.23 7.12 -0.19
C GLY A 287 -6.39 6.98 1.07
N VAL A 288 -5.68 5.86 1.18
CA VAL A 288 -4.88 5.54 2.36
C VAL A 288 -3.80 6.59 2.62
N ARG A 289 -3.23 7.22 1.58
CA ARG A 289 -2.27 8.33 1.76
C ARG A 289 -2.93 9.54 2.44
N THR A 290 -4.13 9.93 2.01
CA THR A 290 -4.84 11.07 2.62
C THR A 290 -5.23 10.78 4.07
N ILE A 291 -5.61 9.53 4.36
CA ILE A 291 -5.94 9.05 5.71
C ILE A 291 -4.70 9.12 6.62
N ILE A 292 -3.55 8.59 6.19
CA ILE A 292 -2.31 8.63 6.99
C ILE A 292 -1.84 10.07 7.21
N SER A 293 -1.92 10.94 6.19
CA SER A 293 -1.55 12.36 6.35
C SER A 293 -2.47 13.09 7.32
N ARG A 294 -3.78 12.84 7.28
CA ARG A 294 -4.74 13.38 8.24
C ARG A 294 -4.46 12.87 9.65
N GLN A 295 -4.17 11.58 9.79
CA GLN A 295 -3.88 10.99 11.10
C GLN A 295 -2.57 11.52 11.70
N HIS A 296 -1.55 11.71 10.87
CA HIS A 296 -0.32 12.38 11.26
C HIS A 296 -0.58 13.81 11.79
N GLU A 297 -1.47 14.57 11.14
CA GLU A 297 -1.85 15.91 11.59
C GLU A 297 -2.61 15.89 12.92
N ILE A 298 -3.59 14.99 13.07
CA ILE A 298 -4.38 14.82 14.31
C ILE A 298 -3.45 14.48 15.49
N ILE A 299 -2.57 13.49 15.32
CA ILE A 299 -1.66 13.06 16.38
C ILE A 299 -0.75 14.22 16.79
N LEU A 300 -0.08 14.87 15.84
CA LEU A 300 0.93 15.88 16.19
C LEU A 300 0.33 17.19 16.70
N ARG A 301 -0.81 17.63 16.18
CA ARG A 301 -1.42 18.91 16.57
C ARG A 301 -2.36 18.81 17.76
N SER A 302 -3.16 17.75 17.82
CA SER A 302 -4.24 17.63 18.81
C SER A 302 -3.88 16.73 19.98
N VAL A 303 -3.07 15.69 19.76
CA VAL A 303 -2.82 14.66 20.80
C VAL A 303 -1.48 14.86 21.48
N TYR A 304 -0.41 15.03 20.70
CA TYR A 304 0.98 15.07 21.17
C TYR A 304 1.28 16.17 22.22
N PRO A 305 0.74 17.41 22.10
CA PRO A 305 0.99 18.46 23.09
C PRO A 305 0.51 18.10 24.50
N HIS A 306 -0.56 17.31 24.59
CA HIS A 306 -1.21 16.95 25.83
C HIS A 306 -0.83 15.55 26.35
N ALA A 307 -0.24 14.72 25.49
CA ALA A 307 0.20 13.38 25.84
C ALA A 307 1.35 13.38 26.86
N ASP A 308 1.36 12.37 27.75
CA ASP A 308 2.46 12.09 28.66
C ASP A 308 3.61 11.35 27.95
N CYS A 309 4.68 11.03 28.67
CA CYS A 309 5.87 10.43 28.05
C CYS A 309 5.61 9.02 27.49
N GLU A 310 4.80 8.22 28.19
CA GLU A 310 4.48 6.84 27.77
C GLU A 310 3.57 6.85 26.53
N LEU A 311 2.53 7.69 26.53
CA LEU A 311 1.63 7.87 25.39
C LEU A 311 2.38 8.45 24.18
N ARG A 312 3.29 9.40 24.37
CA ARG A 312 4.12 9.92 23.26
C ARG A 312 4.97 8.82 22.63
N SER A 313 5.57 7.95 23.43
CA SER A 313 6.39 6.85 22.91
C SER A 313 5.56 5.89 22.06
N THR A 314 4.39 5.48 22.55
CA THR A 314 3.51 4.53 21.84
C THR A 314 2.90 5.16 20.58
N LEU A 315 2.48 6.43 20.65
CA LEU A 315 1.99 7.17 19.48
C LEU A 315 3.07 7.33 18.42
N CYS A 316 4.31 7.64 18.80
CA CYS A 316 5.42 7.74 17.86
C CYS A 316 5.72 6.40 17.19
N GLU A 317 5.72 5.29 17.94
CA GLU A 317 5.92 3.95 17.36
C GLU A 317 4.82 3.63 16.34
N GLN A 318 3.56 3.88 16.67
CA GLN A 318 2.42 3.68 15.76
C GLN A 318 2.53 4.57 14.52
N LEU A 319 2.84 5.85 14.71
CA LEU A 319 2.96 6.82 13.63
C LEU A 319 4.10 6.46 12.70
N VAL A 320 5.25 6.04 13.22
CA VAL A 320 6.39 5.57 12.42
C VAL A 320 6.00 4.41 11.54
N ALA A 321 5.24 3.45 12.07
CA ALA A 321 4.74 2.34 11.27
C ALA A 321 3.81 2.79 10.13
N LEU A 322 2.92 3.76 10.38
CA LEU A 322 2.06 4.34 9.34
C LEU A 322 2.86 5.12 8.30
N LEU A 323 3.83 5.92 8.73
CA LEU A 323 4.73 6.67 7.83
C LEU A 323 5.59 5.73 6.98
N ASP A 324 6.00 4.59 7.55
CA ASP A 324 6.74 3.57 6.80
C ASP A 324 5.88 2.99 5.66
N ILE A 325 4.61 2.71 5.91
CA ILE A 325 3.68 2.23 4.87
C ILE A 325 3.46 3.32 3.82
N TYR A 326 3.30 4.57 4.24
CA TYR A 326 3.10 5.73 3.36
C TYR A 326 4.28 5.92 2.40
N LEU A 327 5.50 6.00 2.94
CA LEU A 327 6.72 6.21 2.16
C LEU A 327 7.07 4.99 1.32
N GLY A 328 6.88 3.78 1.85
CA GLY A 328 7.04 2.53 1.10
C GLY A 328 6.11 2.47 -0.12
N GLY A 329 4.91 3.03 -0.01
CA GLY A 329 3.99 3.17 -1.13
C GLY A 329 4.53 4.05 -2.28
N TYR A 330 5.23 5.14 -1.97
CA TYR A 330 5.90 5.96 -3.00
C TYR A 330 7.08 5.22 -3.63
N VAL A 331 7.89 4.52 -2.82
CA VAL A 331 9.02 3.73 -3.31
C VAL A 331 8.55 2.63 -4.26
N ALA A 332 7.45 1.94 -3.94
CA ALA A 332 6.85 0.93 -4.83
C ALA A 332 6.42 1.54 -6.17
N GLN A 333 5.78 2.71 -6.13
CA GLN A 333 5.33 3.43 -7.33
C GLN A 333 6.53 3.88 -8.19
N LEU A 334 7.53 4.53 -7.60
CA LEU A 334 8.76 4.96 -8.27
C LEU A 334 9.52 3.77 -8.88
N THR A 335 9.63 2.66 -8.16
CA THR A 335 10.27 1.44 -8.64
C THR A 335 9.52 0.86 -9.84
N SER A 336 8.19 0.91 -9.84
CA SER A 336 7.38 0.44 -10.97
C SER A 336 7.66 1.24 -12.25
N ILE A 337 7.71 2.56 -12.13
CA ILE A 337 7.98 3.46 -13.25
C ILE A 337 9.44 3.32 -13.71
N GLN A 338 10.39 3.19 -12.79
CA GLN A 338 11.81 3.01 -13.11
C GLN A 338 12.08 1.72 -13.90
N LYS A 339 11.40 0.62 -13.56
CA LYS A 339 11.51 -0.66 -14.28
C LYS A 339 11.09 -0.54 -15.75
N GLN A 340 10.19 0.39 -16.08
CA GLN A 340 9.73 0.63 -17.45
C GLN A 340 10.76 1.37 -18.32
N ARG A 341 11.93 1.75 -17.78
CA ARG A 341 12.97 2.57 -18.46
C ARG A 341 12.35 3.83 -19.09
N PRO A 342 11.96 4.81 -18.25
CA PRO A 342 11.14 5.93 -18.68
C PRO A 342 11.76 6.70 -19.87
N SER A 343 10.98 6.86 -20.93
CA SER A 343 11.30 7.70 -22.09
C SER A 343 10.15 8.67 -22.36
N GLY A 344 10.46 9.96 -22.54
CA GLY A 344 9.46 11.00 -22.84
C GLY A 344 8.51 11.30 -21.66
N PRO A 345 7.18 11.21 -21.83
CA PRO A 345 6.20 11.67 -20.83
C PRO A 345 6.25 10.88 -19.51
N LEU A 346 6.67 9.61 -19.55
CA LEU A 346 6.83 8.79 -18.35
C LEU A 346 8.01 9.24 -17.47
N GLN A 347 9.05 9.85 -18.07
CA GLN A 347 10.16 10.45 -17.32
C GLN A 347 9.70 11.72 -16.60
N GLU A 348 8.87 12.54 -17.23
CA GLU A 348 8.29 13.72 -16.58
C GLU A 348 7.40 13.31 -15.39
N ARG A 349 6.61 12.25 -15.57
CA ARG A 349 5.84 11.64 -14.48
C ARG A 349 6.74 11.16 -13.34
N TYR A 350 7.82 10.43 -13.65
CA TYR A 350 8.80 9.99 -12.65
C TYR A 350 9.38 11.17 -11.88
N ASN A 351 9.88 12.19 -12.58
CA ASN A 351 10.49 13.37 -11.97
C ASN A 351 9.48 14.13 -11.07
N SER A 352 8.23 14.28 -11.53
CA SER A 352 7.18 14.93 -10.75
C SER A 352 6.86 14.16 -9.46
N LEU A 353 6.79 12.84 -9.55
CA LEU A 353 6.51 11.97 -8.41
C LEU A 353 7.69 11.92 -7.44
N GLU A 354 8.92 11.94 -7.94
CA GLU A 354 10.13 12.00 -7.11
C GLU A 354 10.19 13.33 -6.33
N MET A 355 9.87 14.45 -6.97
CA MET A 355 9.77 15.74 -6.29
C MET A 355 8.68 15.75 -5.22
N GLU A 356 7.49 15.22 -5.53
CA GLU A 356 6.41 15.07 -4.55
C GLU A 356 6.84 14.19 -3.39
N TYR A 357 7.49 13.05 -3.67
CA TYR A 357 7.98 12.14 -2.65
C TYR A 357 8.99 12.82 -1.71
N ILE A 358 9.97 13.54 -2.25
CA ILE A 358 10.97 14.27 -1.45
C ILE A 358 10.29 15.33 -0.58
N GLN A 359 9.36 16.11 -1.16
CA GLN A 359 8.61 17.12 -0.44
C GLN A 359 7.79 16.48 0.71
N ARG A 360 6.96 15.48 0.41
CA ARG A 360 6.13 14.81 1.41
C ARG A 360 6.95 14.13 2.50
N ARG A 361 8.06 13.50 2.14
CA ARG A 361 8.97 12.88 3.11
C ARG A 361 9.51 13.92 4.09
N SER A 362 9.95 15.08 3.59
CA SER A 362 10.39 16.18 4.45
C SER A 362 9.26 16.73 5.34
N GLU A 363 8.07 16.96 4.78
CA GLU A 363 6.91 17.48 5.51
C GLU A 363 6.46 16.57 6.66
N LEU A 364 6.59 15.25 6.50
CA LEU A 364 6.19 14.26 7.51
C LEU A 364 7.28 14.06 8.59
N LEU A 365 8.56 14.14 8.22
CA LEU A 365 9.65 13.85 9.15
C LEU A 365 10.14 15.09 9.93
N THR A 366 10.04 16.30 9.37
CA THR A 366 10.47 17.55 10.04
C THR A 366 9.77 17.78 11.39
N PRO A 367 8.43 17.61 11.52
CA PRO A 367 7.76 17.79 12.80
C PRO A 367 8.27 16.81 13.88
N LEU A 368 8.53 15.55 13.51
CA LEU A 368 9.08 14.56 14.44
C LEU A 368 10.51 14.93 14.89
N LEU A 369 11.30 15.53 13.99
CA LEU A 369 12.62 16.05 14.31
C LEU A 369 12.55 17.21 15.31
N GLU A 370 11.66 18.17 15.09
CA GLU A 370 11.44 19.32 15.98
C GLU A 370 10.97 18.91 17.37
N LEU A 371 10.19 17.83 17.47
CA LEU A 371 9.72 17.25 18.73
C LEU A 371 10.80 16.41 19.45
N GLY A 372 12.00 16.29 18.88
CA GLY A 372 13.15 15.61 19.48
C GLY A 372 13.11 14.08 19.40
N GLN A 373 12.27 13.49 18.55
CA GLN A 373 12.12 12.04 18.40
C GLN A 373 13.21 11.43 17.50
N TYR A 374 14.48 11.69 17.85
CA TYR A 374 15.64 11.40 17.00
C TYR A 374 15.82 9.92 16.64
N GLN A 375 15.44 8.99 17.52
CA GLN A 375 15.57 7.56 17.26
C GLN A 375 14.67 7.12 16.10
N TRP A 376 13.41 7.56 16.13
CA TRP A 376 12.39 7.24 15.14
C TRP A 376 12.65 7.93 13.80
N VAL A 377 12.99 9.22 13.84
CA VAL A 377 13.35 10.00 12.65
C VAL A 377 14.54 9.39 11.93
N ALA A 378 15.58 8.99 12.68
CA ALA A 378 16.73 8.33 12.07
C ALA A 378 16.37 7.01 11.40
N ALA A 379 15.54 6.17 12.01
CA ALA A 379 15.17 4.89 11.43
C ALA A 379 14.47 5.08 10.07
N LEU A 380 13.54 6.03 9.97
CA LEU A 380 12.86 6.37 8.71
C LEU A 380 13.80 7.04 7.71
N ALA A 381 14.58 8.04 8.14
CA ALA A 381 15.49 8.77 7.27
C ALA A 381 16.62 7.88 6.74
N GLU A 382 17.11 6.91 7.51
CA GLU A 382 18.06 5.90 7.02
C GLU A 382 17.41 4.96 6.00
N LYS A 383 16.20 4.47 6.26
CA LYS A 383 15.49 3.54 5.36
C LYS A 383 15.19 4.19 4.02
N TYR A 384 14.77 5.45 4.05
CA TYR A 384 14.35 6.21 2.86
C TYR A 384 15.43 7.13 2.30
N CYS A 385 16.65 7.07 2.84
CA CYS A 385 17.80 7.88 2.42
C CYS A 385 17.49 9.40 2.40
N ASP A 386 16.85 9.92 3.46
CA ASP A 386 16.66 11.35 3.64
C ASP A 386 17.91 11.99 4.26
N PHE A 387 18.83 12.41 3.39
CA PHE A 387 20.12 12.93 3.82
C PHE A 387 20.04 14.27 4.54
N ASP A 388 19.10 15.15 4.14
CA ASP A 388 18.95 16.45 4.79
C ASP A 388 18.56 16.27 6.25
N ILE A 389 17.59 15.40 6.53
CA ILE A 389 17.12 15.14 7.90
C ILE A 389 18.20 14.45 8.75
N LEU A 390 18.95 13.50 8.18
CA LEU A 390 20.07 12.87 8.89
C LEU A 390 21.14 13.90 9.29
N VAL A 391 21.47 14.83 8.40
CA VAL A 391 22.45 15.89 8.69
C VAL A 391 21.91 16.88 9.71
N GLN A 392 20.67 17.33 9.56
CA GLN A 392 20.02 18.23 10.52
C GLN A 392 19.96 17.62 11.92
N MET A 393 19.58 16.35 12.03
CA MET A 393 19.54 15.61 13.29
C MET A 393 20.93 15.51 13.94
N CYS A 394 21.96 15.12 13.17
CA CYS A 394 23.33 15.03 13.69
C CYS A 394 23.84 16.40 14.18
N GLU A 395 23.45 17.48 13.51
CA GLU A 395 23.84 18.84 13.90
C GLU A 395 23.08 19.36 15.12
N GLN A 396 21.79 19.01 15.29
CA GLN A 396 21.02 19.37 16.49
C GLN A 396 21.49 18.62 17.74
N THR A 397 21.97 17.38 17.56
CA THR A 397 22.48 16.53 18.65
C THR A 397 23.98 16.64 18.87
N ASP A 398 24.67 17.45 18.06
CA ASP A 398 26.14 17.58 17.97
C ASP A 398 26.88 16.23 17.91
N ASN A 399 26.25 15.21 17.32
CA ASN A 399 26.77 13.84 17.28
C ASN A 399 27.58 13.59 16.00
N GLN A 400 28.83 14.05 16.01
CA GLN A 400 29.76 13.91 14.88
C GLN A 400 30.13 12.44 14.58
N ASN A 401 30.13 11.56 15.59
CA ASN A 401 30.39 10.13 15.39
C ASN A 401 29.30 9.48 14.54
N ARG A 402 28.04 9.84 14.79
CA ARG A 402 26.90 9.35 14.00
C ARG A 402 26.94 9.87 12.56
N LEU A 403 27.32 11.13 12.36
CA LEU A 403 27.51 11.70 11.03
C LEU A 403 28.60 10.95 10.23
N GLN A 404 29.74 10.67 10.86
CA GLN A 404 30.81 9.88 10.25
C GLN A 404 30.37 8.46 9.90
N HIS A 405 29.58 7.83 10.76
CA HIS A 405 28.99 6.52 10.46
C HIS A 405 28.11 6.58 9.21
N TYR A 406 27.27 7.61 9.04
CA TYR A 406 26.47 7.78 7.83
C TYR A 406 27.30 8.05 6.58
N MET A 407 28.39 8.82 6.70
CA MET A 407 29.33 9.05 5.59
C MET A 407 30.02 7.75 5.13
N ALA A 408 30.27 6.82 6.05
CA ALA A 408 30.76 5.49 5.69
C ALA A 408 29.65 4.58 5.12
N LYS A 409 28.47 4.57 5.75
CA LYS A 409 27.33 3.71 5.37
C LYS A 409 26.77 4.03 3.98
N PHE A 410 26.71 5.32 3.62
CA PHE A 410 26.14 5.81 2.36
C PHE A 410 27.21 6.35 1.40
N ALA A 411 28.44 5.80 1.47
CA ALA A 411 29.54 6.21 0.61
C ALA A 411 29.20 6.08 -0.89
N ASP A 412 28.50 5.00 -1.27
CA ASP A 412 28.10 4.72 -2.66
C ASP A 412 27.05 5.70 -3.21
N GLN A 413 26.36 6.42 -2.31
CA GLN A 413 25.32 7.40 -2.67
C GLN A 413 25.84 8.85 -2.59
N ASN A 414 27.16 9.04 -2.50
CA ASN A 414 27.80 10.35 -2.39
C ASN A 414 27.30 11.20 -1.21
N PHE A 415 26.96 10.56 -0.08
CA PHE A 415 26.49 11.28 1.12
C PHE A 415 27.49 12.34 1.62
N ALA A 416 28.80 12.08 1.49
CA ALA A 416 29.82 13.05 1.89
C ALA A 416 29.75 14.35 1.07
N ASP A 417 29.54 14.27 -0.25
CA ASP A 417 29.34 15.44 -1.12
C ASP A 417 28.08 16.21 -0.70
N PHE A 418 26.99 15.50 -0.39
CA PHE A 418 25.77 16.11 0.13
C PHE A 418 26.02 16.90 1.43
N VAL A 419 26.72 16.31 2.40
CA VAL A 419 27.09 16.97 3.66
C VAL A 419 27.93 18.23 3.40
N PHE A 420 28.86 18.18 2.45
CA PHE A 420 29.70 19.33 2.13
C PHE A 420 28.90 20.48 1.52
N ARG A 421 28.00 20.17 0.57
CA ARG A 421 27.07 21.17 0.00
C ARG A 421 26.18 21.77 1.08
N TRP A 422 25.63 20.94 1.96
CA TRP A 422 24.79 21.39 3.06
C TRP A 422 25.53 22.35 4.00
N TYR A 423 26.77 22.03 4.39
CA TYR A 423 27.58 22.93 5.23
C TYR A 423 27.93 24.24 4.52
N MET A 424 28.14 24.20 3.21
CA MET A 424 28.35 25.41 2.41
C MET A 424 27.10 26.29 2.36
N GLU A 425 25.94 25.73 2.09
CA GLU A 425 24.65 26.44 2.02
C GLU A 425 24.27 27.07 3.36
N LYS A 426 24.48 26.35 4.48
CA LYS A 426 24.24 26.88 5.83
C LYS A 426 25.35 27.79 6.34
N GLY A 427 26.40 28.05 5.55
CA GLY A 427 27.51 28.95 5.90
C GLY A 427 28.47 28.41 6.96
N LYS A 428 28.40 27.12 7.31
CA LYS A 428 29.21 26.45 8.35
C LYS A 428 30.60 26.03 7.83
N ARG A 429 31.33 26.98 7.24
CA ARG A 429 32.64 26.74 6.60
C ARG A 429 33.72 26.21 7.56
N GLY A 430 33.66 26.59 8.84
CA GLY A 430 34.58 26.07 9.86
C GLY A 430 34.46 24.56 10.05
N LYS A 431 33.21 24.06 10.17
CA LYS A 431 32.94 22.61 10.29
C LYS A 431 33.28 21.85 9.01
N LEU A 432 33.09 22.48 7.83
CA LEU A 432 33.49 21.89 6.55
C LEU A 432 35.00 21.65 6.47
N LEU A 433 35.82 22.57 6.98
CA LEU A 433 37.28 22.46 6.93
C LEU A 433 37.86 21.59 8.05
N SER A 434 37.12 21.38 9.13
CA SER A 434 37.52 20.54 10.27
C SER A 434 37.10 19.07 10.13
N GLN A 435 36.88 18.57 8.91
CA GLN A 435 36.46 17.19 8.70
C GLN A 435 37.60 16.19 9.00
N PRO A 436 37.28 14.95 9.40
CA PRO A 436 38.29 13.93 9.69
C PRO A 436 39.15 13.57 8.47
N ALA A 437 40.37 13.10 8.73
CA ALA A 437 41.34 12.73 7.68
C ALA A 437 40.82 11.72 6.65
N ALA A 438 39.91 10.82 7.06
CA ALA A 438 39.28 9.85 6.18
C ALA A 438 38.48 10.49 5.03
N GLN A 439 38.04 11.74 5.18
CA GLN A 439 37.19 12.44 4.22
C GLN A 439 37.94 13.53 3.45
N HIS A 440 39.22 13.78 3.75
CA HIS A 440 40.03 14.82 3.12
C HIS A 440 40.16 14.62 1.61
N GLN A 441 40.18 13.38 1.11
CA GLN A 441 40.23 13.11 -0.32
C GLN A 441 38.92 13.49 -1.02
N GLN A 442 37.76 13.15 -0.44
CA GLN A 442 36.45 13.51 -0.96
C GLN A 442 36.23 15.03 -0.88
N LEU A 443 36.62 15.65 0.24
CA LEU A 443 36.56 17.09 0.43
C LEU A 443 37.47 17.83 -0.56
N ALA A 444 38.67 17.34 -0.82
CA ALA A 444 39.55 17.90 -1.85
C ALA A 444 38.92 17.86 -3.24
N SER A 445 38.28 16.73 -3.61
CA SER A 445 37.59 16.61 -4.90
C SER A 445 36.42 17.58 -5.03
N PHE A 446 35.63 17.76 -3.96
CA PHE A 446 34.52 18.71 -3.92
C PHE A 446 34.99 20.17 -4.01
N LEU A 447 36.07 20.52 -3.29
CA LEU A 447 36.62 21.87 -3.24
C LEU A 447 37.31 22.31 -4.54
N GLN A 448 37.57 21.41 -5.50
CA GLN A 448 38.09 21.80 -6.82
C GLN A 448 37.15 22.77 -7.55
N ALA A 449 35.83 22.61 -7.39
CA ALA A 449 34.81 23.52 -7.91
C ALA A 449 34.76 24.86 -7.14
N HIS A 450 35.29 24.89 -5.92
CA HIS A 450 35.28 26.05 -5.02
C HIS A 450 36.70 26.52 -4.71
N GLN A 451 37.38 27.04 -5.73
CA GLN A 451 38.78 27.46 -5.67
C GLN A 451 39.09 28.40 -4.48
N HIS A 452 38.13 29.25 -4.09
CA HIS A 452 38.23 30.20 -2.96
C HIS A 452 38.37 29.58 -1.57
N LEU A 453 38.03 28.31 -1.40
CA LEU A 453 38.19 27.58 -0.13
C LEU A 453 39.24 26.47 -0.22
N SER A 454 39.62 26.05 -1.43
CA SER A 454 40.53 24.93 -1.65
C SER A 454 41.93 25.16 -1.05
N TRP A 455 42.45 26.39 -1.08
CA TRP A 455 43.77 26.70 -0.50
C TRP A 455 43.80 26.55 1.02
N LEU A 456 42.70 26.85 1.73
CA LEU A 456 42.58 26.67 3.19
C LEU A 456 42.66 25.18 3.55
N HIS A 457 41.97 24.34 2.80
CA HIS A 457 42.01 22.89 2.98
C HIS A 457 43.40 22.32 2.66
N HIS A 458 44.04 22.74 1.57
CA HIS A 458 45.39 22.29 1.22
C HIS A 458 46.43 22.66 2.30
N ILE A 459 46.33 23.85 2.91
CA ILE A 459 47.18 24.23 4.05
C ILE A 459 46.93 23.31 5.25
N HIS A 460 45.67 22.99 5.53
CA HIS A 460 45.30 22.11 6.65
C HIS A 460 45.84 20.67 6.47
N VAL A 461 45.88 20.18 5.22
CA VAL A 461 46.40 18.86 4.86
C VAL A 461 47.92 18.87 4.62
N HIS A 462 48.60 19.99 4.88
CA HIS A 462 50.04 20.19 4.64
C HIS A 462 50.49 20.06 3.16
N ASP A 463 49.58 20.18 2.21
CA ASP A 463 49.89 20.24 0.78
C ASP A 463 50.14 21.70 0.33
N TYR A 464 51.31 22.21 0.71
CA TYR A 464 51.70 23.59 0.40
C TYR A 464 51.89 23.86 -1.10
N GLN A 465 52.19 22.84 -1.90
CA GLN A 465 52.39 22.99 -3.34
C GLN A 465 51.07 23.26 -4.06
N SER A 466 50.04 22.48 -3.75
CA SER A 466 48.70 22.69 -4.29
C SER A 466 48.09 23.99 -3.76
N ALA A 467 48.31 24.34 -2.48
CA ALA A 467 47.89 25.63 -1.91
C ALA A 467 48.50 26.83 -2.66
N HIS A 468 49.80 26.79 -2.96
CA HIS A 468 50.48 27.86 -3.71
C HIS A 468 49.91 28.03 -5.12
N ARG A 469 49.66 26.92 -5.83
CA ARG A 469 49.07 26.96 -7.18
C ARG A 469 47.68 27.58 -7.18
N THR A 470 46.82 27.19 -6.23
CA THR A 470 45.48 27.78 -6.09
C THR A 470 45.58 29.27 -5.77
N LEU A 471 46.38 29.68 -4.79
CA LEU A 471 46.50 31.10 -4.42
C LEU A 471 47.03 31.94 -5.58
N TYR A 472 48.00 31.42 -6.34
CA TYR A 472 48.52 32.08 -7.53
C TYR A 472 47.45 32.23 -8.62
N SER A 473 46.63 31.20 -8.86
CA SER A 473 45.54 31.30 -9.85
C SER A 473 44.45 32.28 -9.40
N GLN A 474 44.13 32.33 -8.11
CA GLN A 474 43.17 33.29 -7.57
C GLN A 474 43.66 34.72 -7.67
N ALA A 475 44.92 34.98 -7.30
CA ALA A 475 45.53 36.31 -7.40
C ALA A 475 45.57 36.82 -8.86
N ASN A 476 45.75 35.94 -9.84
CA ASN A 476 45.70 36.30 -11.25
C ASN A 476 44.28 36.54 -11.78
N ALA A 477 43.27 35.92 -11.18
CA ALA A 477 41.85 36.12 -11.52
C ALA A 477 41.23 37.35 -10.83
N GLU A 478 41.90 37.87 -9.80
CA GLU A 478 41.47 39.03 -9.03
C GLU A 478 41.77 40.33 -9.80
N THR A 479 40.87 40.72 -10.71
CA THR A 479 40.89 42.04 -11.34
C THR A 479 40.12 43.06 -10.49
N ARG A 480 40.72 44.24 -10.30
CA ARG A 480 40.20 45.36 -9.48
C ARG A 480 38.78 45.81 -9.80
#